data_AF-A0A1A8PWM5-F1
#
_entry.id   AF-A0A1A8PWM5-F1
#
_cell.length_a   1.000
_cell.length_b   1.000
_cell.length_c   1.000
_cell.angle_alpha   90.00
_cell.angle_beta   90.00
_cell.angle_gamma   90.00
#
_symmetry.space_group_name_H-M   'P 1'
#
loop_
_entity.id
_entity.type
_entity.pdbx_description
1 polymer ?
#
loop_
_entity_poly.entity_id
_entity_poly.type
_entity_poly.pdbx_seq_one_letter_code
_entity_poly.pdbx_strand_id
1 'polypeptide(L)'
;LHTNCDQGQHPSNQRNCFRVCDWHKDLYDWKLGAWNECVPVSARTFGAPRQFTCSRGEEGIQTREVGCVQRSNGEPAEDAICEYFEPKPRLEQACLIPCPRNCVVSEFSPWTSCSKTCGMGLRNRIRFVLAP
;
A
#
# COMPACT_ATOMS: atom_id res chain seq x y z
N LEU A 1 2.87 1.96 36.23
CA LEU A 1 4.20 1.50 35.76
C LEU A 1 3.98 0.34 34.81
N HIS A 2 4.05 0.61 33.51
CA HIS A 2 3.72 -0.37 32.49
C HIS A 2 4.95 -1.22 32.18
N THR A 3 4.78 -2.53 32.31
CA THR A 3 5.81 -3.52 32.05
C THR A 3 5.31 -4.39 30.93
N ASN A 4 6.06 -4.49 29.83
CA ASN A 4 5.74 -5.36 28.70
C ASN A 4 6.18 -6.79 29.07
N CYS A 5 5.38 -7.47 29.90
CA CYS A 5 5.57 -8.88 30.21
C CYS A 5 4.36 -9.66 29.71
N ASP A 6 4.59 -10.69 28.89
CA ASP A 6 3.57 -11.72 28.66
C ASP A 6 3.47 -12.60 29.91
N GLN A 7 2.35 -12.48 30.63
CA GLN A 7 2.16 -13.11 31.94
C GLN A 7 1.76 -14.59 31.82
N GLY A 8 1.36 -15.06 30.63
CA GLY A 8 0.75 -16.38 30.43
C GLY A 8 1.72 -17.53 30.12
N GLN A 9 3.00 -17.25 29.81
CA GLN A 9 3.86 -18.25 29.18
C GLN A 9 5.08 -18.75 29.97
N HIS A 10 5.40 -18.29 31.20
CA HIS A 10 6.68 -18.72 31.81
C HIS A 10 6.75 -18.84 33.36
N PRO A 11 7.64 -19.73 33.89
CA PRO A 11 7.83 -19.96 35.33
C PRO A 11 8.49 -18.79 36.07
N SER A 12 8.35 -18.80 37.40
CA SER A 12 8.57 -17.70 38.34
C SER A 12 10.00 -17.14 38.46
N ASN A 13 11.02 -17.75 37.86
CA ASN A 13 12.43 -17.43 38.09
C ASN A 13 13.17 -16.85 36.86
N GLN A 14 12.50 -16.65 35.73
CA GLN A 14 13.16 -16.18 34.50
C GLN A 14 12.28 -15.15 33.76
N ARG A 15 12.19 -13.93 34.32
CA ARG A 15 11.54 -12.80 33.63
C ARG A 15 12.57 -11.74 33.30
N ASN A 16 12.90 -11.58 32.02
CA ASN A 16 13.43 -10.31 31.50
C ASN A 16 12.24 -9.46 31.07
N CYS A 17 11.60 -8.81 32.04
CA CYS A 17 10.55 -7.85 31.78
C CYS A 17 11.14 -6.53 31.29
N PHE A 18 10.69 -6.03 30.14
CA PHE A 18 11.10 -4.71 29.66
C PHE A 18 10.18 -3.64 30.28
N ARG A 19 10.78 -2.72 31.03
CA ARG A 19 10.09 -1.57 31.62
C ARG A 19 10.30 -0.37 30.72
N VAL A 20 9.23 0.25 30.27
CA VAL A 20 9.32 1.49 29.48
C VAL A 20 9.57 2.67 30.41
N CYS A 21 10.64 3.41 30.14
CA CYS A 21 11.04 4.62 30.86
C CYS A 21 10.92 5.84 29.93
N ASP A 22 10.76 7.03 30.48
CA ASP A 22 10.51 8.24 29.67
C ASP A 22 11.61 8.56 28.65
N TRP A 23 12.87 8.21 28.95
CA TRP A 23 14.01 8.38 28.03
C TRP A 23 13.98 7.45 26.81
N HIS A 24 13.15 6.39 26.82
CA HIS A 24 12.97 5.55 25.63
C HIS A 24 12.27 6.30 24.50
N LYS A 25 11.60 7.42 24.77
CA LYS A 25 10.94 8.24 23.74
C LYS A 25 11.89 8.65 22.62
N ASP A 26 13.15 8.93 22.95
CA ASP A 26 14.14 9.40 21.97
C ASP A 26 14.78 8.24 21.19
N LEU A 27 14.61 7.00 21.65
CA LEU A 27 15.27 5.81 21.11
C LEU A 27 14.40 4.98 20.18
N TYR A 28 13.08 5.15 20.24
CA TYR A 28 12.13 4.39 19.44
C TYR A 28 11.24 5.33 18.63
N ASP A 29 10.82 4.87 17.45
CA ASP A 29 9.94 5.63 16.59
C ASP A 29 9.00 4.70 15.81
N TRP A 30 7.84 5.21 15.44
CA TRP A 30 6.94 4.52 14.54
C TRP A 30 7.52 4.53 13.13
N LYS A 31 7.78 3.34 12.57
CA LYS A 31 8.12 3.19 11.16
C LYS A 31 6.84 2.93 10.37
N LEU A 32 6.56 3.80 9.41
CA LEU A 32 5.40 3.71 8.55
C LEU A 32 5.82 3.17 7.17
N GLY A 33 5.22 2.07 6.76
CA GLY A 33 5.33 1.54 5.41
C GLY A 33 4.59 2.41 4.39
N ALA A 34 4.85 2.15 3.11
CA ALA A 34 4.08 2.74 2.02
C ALA A 34 2.64 2.21 2.05
N TRP A 35 1.70 3.04 1.63
CA TRP A 35 0.35 2.59 1.32
C TRP A 35 0.40 1.64 0.12
N ASN A 36 -0.32 0.53 0.20
CA ASN A 36 -0.52 -0.35 -0.95
C ASN A 36 -1.45 0.30 -1.99
N GLU A 37 -1.71 -0.42 -3.08
CA GLU A 37 -2.70 0.01 -4.07
C GLU A 37 -4.11 0.06 -3.47
N CYS A 38 -4.92 1.01 -3.96
CA CYS A 38 -6.29 1.17 -3.51
C CYS A 38 -7.16 0.00 -3.98
N VAL A 39 -7.66 -0.80 -3.03
CA VAL A 39 -8.50 -1.97 -3.32
C VAL A 39 -9.97 -1.60 -3.20
N PRO A 40 -10.83 -1.88 -4.20
CA PRO A 40 -12.24 -1.48 -4.16
C PRO A 40 -13.00 -2.18 -3.02
N VAL A 41 -13.87 -1.44 -2.33
CA VAL A 41 -14.72 -2.01 -1.27
C VAL A 41 -15.68 -3.06 -1.83
N SER A 42 -16.13 -2.86 -3.08
CA SER A 42 -17.04 -3.76 -3.80
C SER A 42 -16.48 -5.17 -4.03
N ALA A 43 -15.16 -5.34 -4.03
CA ALA A 43 -14.53 -6.67 -4.09
C ALA A 43 -14.77 -7.52 -2.82
N ARG A 44 -15.26 -6.91 -1.73
CA ARG A 44 -15.62 -7.60 -0.48
C ARG A 44 -17.09 -8.03 -0.42
N THR A 45 -17.96 -7.47 -1.28
CA THR A 45 -19.38 -7.81 -1.36
C THR A 45 -19.64 -8.79 -2.50
N PHE A 46 -19.77 -10.08 -2.16
CA PHE A 46 -20.17 -11.12 -3.11
C PHE A 46 -21.62 -10.92 -3.56
N GLY A 47 -21.86 -10.76 -4.87
CA GLY A 47 -23.20 -10.90 -5.46
C GLY A 47 -23.90 -9.65 -6.01
N ALA A 48 -23.24 -8.48 -6.08
CA ALA A 48 -23.84 -7.31 -6.74
C ALA A 48 -23.59 -7.34 -8.27
N PRO A 49 -24.63 -7.19 -9.11
CA PRO A 49 -24.46 -7.09 -10.55
C PRO A 49 -23.70 -5.81 -10.91
N ARG A 50 -22.65 -5.95 -11.72
CA ARG A 50 -21.80 -4.86 -12.22
C ARG A 50 -22.56 -3.99 -13.22
N GLN A 51 -23.38 -3.06 -12.74
CA GLN A 51 -23.84 -1.96 -13.59
C GLN A 51 -22.68 -0.95 -13.68
N PHE A 52 -21.80 -1.17 -14.67
CA PHE A 52 -20.54 -0.44 -14.88
C PHE A 52 -20.78 0.98 -15.40
N THR A 53 -21.37 1.84 -14.58
CA THR A 53 -21.33 3.29 -14.80
C THR A 53 -20.54 3.92 -13.67
N CYS A 54 -19.22 3.93 -13.85
CA CYS A 54 -18.33 4.65 -12.94
C CYS A 54 -18.49 6.15 -13.21
N SER A 55 -19.21 6.85 -12.33
CA SER A 55 -19.55 8.27 -12.47
C SER A 55 -18.68 9.19 -11.62
N ARG A 56 -18.21 8.73 -10.45
CA ARG A 56 -17.40 9.52 -9.49
C ARG A 56 -16.15 8.80 -8.97
N GLY A 57 -15.77 7.69 -9.60
CA GLY A 57 -14.75 6.77 -9.09
C GLY A 57 -15.37 5.65 -8.24
N GLU A 58 -14.57 4.64 -7.94
CA GLU A 58 -14.94 3.56 -7.02
C GLU A 58 -14.29 3.80 -5.66
N GLU A 59 -15.05 3.65 -4.58
CA GLU A 59 -14.51 3.74 -3.22
C GLU A 59 -13.64 2.52 -2.92
N GLY A 60 -12.46 2.77 -2.34
CA GLY A 60 -11.52 1.72 -1.97
C GLY A 60 -10.88 1.96 -0.61
N ILE A 61 -10.11 0.97 -0.18
CA ILE A 61 -9.32 0.99 1.05
C ILE A 61 -7.87 0.67 0.69
N GLN A 62 -6.94 1.47 1.22
CA GLN A 62 -5.51 1.18 1.26
C GLN A 62 -5.11 0.76 2.66
N THR A 63 -4.14 -0.15 2.74
CA THR A 63 -3.52 -0.60 3.98
C THR A 63 -2.02 -0.38 3.92
N ARG A 64 -1.39 -0.20 5.09
CA ARG A 64 0.07 -0.11 5.23
C ARG A 64 0.52 -0.83 6.48
N GLU A 65 1.80 -1.20 6.50
CA GLU A 65 2.44 -1.72 7.70
C GLU A 65 2.87 -0.56 8.61
N VAL A 66 2.67 -0.72 9.91
CA VAL A 66 3.14 0.22 10.94
C VAL A 66 3.71 -0.61 12.08
N GLY A 67 4.97 -0.38 12.41
CA GLY A 67 5.67 -1.09 13.47
C GLY A 67 6.63 -0.17 14.23
N CYS A 68 6.84 -0.47 15.51
CA CYS A 68 7.82 0.24 16.32
C CYS A 68 9.23 -0.21 15.94
N VAL A 69 10.17 0.73 15.79
CA VAL A 69 11.57 0.42 15.52
C VAL A 69 12.51 1.22 16.40
N GLN A 70 13.72 0.71 16.58
CA GLN A 70 14.79 1.47 17.23
C GLN A 70 15.36 2.53 16.25
N ARG A 71 15.56 3.76 16.73
CA ARG A 71 16.00 4.90 15.91
C ARG A 71 17.42 4.75 15.37
N SER A 72 18.30 4.04 16.09
CA SER A 72 19.72 3.93 15.75
C SER A 72 20.00 2.99 14.56
N ASN A 73 19.29 1.87 14.48
CA ASN A 73 19.54 0.80 13.50
C ASN A 73 18.30 0.41 12.69
N GLY A 74 17.11 0.89 13.06
CA GLY A 74 15.85 0.57 12.39
C GLY A 74 15.34 -0.85 12.66
N GLU A 75 15.90 -1.54 13.66
CA GLU A 75 15.48 -2.89 14.03
C GLU A 75 14.07 -2.91 14.62
N PRO A 76 13.25 -3.94 14.33
CA PRO A 76 11.91 -4.07 14.88
C PRO A 76 11.92 -4.17 16.41
N ALA A 77 10.97 -3.48 17.03
CA ALA A 77 10.72 -3.49 18.45
C ALA A 77 9.24 -3.79 18.72
N GLU A 78 8.88 -4.08 19.98
CA GLU A 78 7.48 -4.28 20.33
C GLU A 78 6.68 -2.98 20.19
N ASP A 79 5.54 -3.04 19.51
CA ASP A 79 4.64 -1.91 19.29
C ASP A 79 4.22 -1.21 20.58
N ALA A 80 4.08 -1.96 21.68
CA ALA A 80 3.75 -1.44 23.00
C ALA A 80 4.76 -0.40 23.52
N ILE A 81 6.02 -0.44 23.06
CA ILE A 81 7.04 0.55 23.42
C ILE A 81 6.69 1.91 22.84
N CYS A 82 6.40 1.97 21.54
CA CYS A 82 6.02 3.21 20.86
C CYS A 82 4.62 3.67 21.28
N GLU A 83 3.67 2.75 21.45
CA GLU A 83 2.28 3.03 21.83
C GLU A 83 2.16 3.70 23.21
N TYR A 84 3.12 3.45 24.11
CA TYR A 84 3.21 4.14 25.39
C TYR A 84 3.40 5.66 25.23
N PHE A 85 4.13 6.10 24.20
CA PHE A 85 4.43 7.52 23.96
C PHE A 85 3.46 8.16 22.99
N GLU A 86 3.11 7.46 21.92
CA GLU A 86 2.27 7.98 20.84
C GLU A 86 1.36 6.87 20.29
N PRO A 87 0.07 7.17 20.04
CA PRO A 87 -0.87 6.16 19.56
C PRO A 87 -0.41 5.57 18.23
N LYS A 88 -0.66 4.27 18.04
CA LYS A 88 -0.30 3.58 16.81
C LYS A 88 -0.92 4.28 15.59
N PRO A 89 -0.12 4.71 14.59
CA PRO A 89 -0.63 5.33 13.38
C PRO A 89 -1.64 4.45 12.64
N ARG A 90 -2.52 5.09 11.86
CA ARG A 90 -3.56 4.37 11.09
C ARG A 90 -2.94 3.35 10.14
N LEU A 91 -3.44 2.12 10.20
CA LEU A 91 -3.08 1.01 9.32
C LEU A 91 -3.87 1.02 8.00
N GLU A 92 -5.01 1.71 7.98
CA GLU A 92 -5.93 1.74 6.85
C GLU A 92 -6.44 3.17 6.58
N GLN A 93 -6.70 3.48 5.32
CA GLN A 93 -7.33 4.72 4.90
C GLN A 93 -8.25 4.53 3.69
N ALA A 94 -9.26 5.41 3.59
CA ALA A 94 -10.11 5.48 2.42
C ALA A 94 -9.36 6.10 1.24
N CYS A 95 -9.66 5.60 0.05
CA CYS A 95 -9.08 6.08 -1.21
C CYS A 95 -10.14 6.04 -2.31
N LEU A 96 -9.90 6.78 -3.38
CA LEU A 96 -10.76 6.84 -4.56
C LEU A 96 -10.03 6.24 -5.75
N ILE A 97 -10.61 5.20 -6.35
CA ILE A 97 -10.11 4.60 -7.58
C ILE A 97 -10.72 5.38 -8.75
N PRO A 98 -9.90 6.03 -9.59
CA PRO A 98 -10.39 6.75 -10.75
C PRO A 98 -11.14 5.81 -11.69
N CYS A 99 -12.23 6.29 -12.29
CA CYS A 99 -12.92 5.54 -13.33
C CYS A 99 -11.97 5.27 -14.50
N PRO A 100 -12.07 4.11 -15.16
CA PRO A 100 -11.38 3.90 -16.42
C PRO A 100 -11.84 4.96 -17.43
N ARG A 101 -10.89 5.71 -17.98
CA ARG A 101 -11.12 6.69 -19.04
C ARG A 101 -10.36 6.27 -20.29
N ASN A 102 -10.85 6.72 -21.44
CA ASN A 102 -10.05 6.61 -22.65
C ASN A 102 -8.85 7.54 -22.51
N CYS A 103 -7.65 6.99 -22.65
CA CYS A 103 -6.44 7.78 -22.70
C CYS A 103 -6.44 8.71 -23.93
N VAL A 104 -5.78 9.85 -23.80
CA VAL A 104 -5.52 10.75 -24.94
C VAL A 104 -4.30 10.21 -25.67
N VAL A 105 -4.45 9.98 -26.98
CA VAL A 105 -3.39 9.42 -27.83
C VAL A 105 -3.00 10.39 -28.93
N SER A 106 -1.77 10.26 -29.42
CA SER A 106 -1.33 10.99 -30.60
C SER A 106 -2.04 10.48 -31.85
N GLU A 107 -1.93 11.26 -32.93
CA GLU A 107 -2.13 10.71 -34.27
C GLU A 107 -1.20 9.53 -34.52
N PHE A 108 -1.64 8.62 -35.38
CA PHE A 108 -0.79 7.51 -35.79
C PHE A 108 0.38 8.02 -36.65
N SER A 109 1.53 7.35 -36.51
CA SER A 109 2.61 7.48 -37.47
C SER A 109 2.13 7.06 -38.86
N PRO A 110 2.81 7.52 -39.93
CA PRO A 110 2.68 6.91 -41.24
C PRO A 110 2.94 5.39 -41.14
N TRP A 111 2.24 4.64 -41.99
CA TRP A 111 2.48 3.21 -42.12
C TRP A 111 3.89 2.93 -42.64
N THR A 112 4.56 1.93 -42.08
CA THR A 112 5.83 1.44 -42.62
C THR A 112 5.65 0.95 -44.06
N SER A 113 6.75 0.81 -44.80
CA SER A 113 6.75 0.06 -46.06
C SER A 113 6.28 -1.38 -45.84
N CYS A 114 5.74 -1.99 -46.90
CA CYS A 114 5.36 -3.40 -46.86
C CYS A 114 6.58 -4.27 -46.59
N SER A 115 6.45 -5.27 -45.71
CA SER A 115 7.54 -6.20 -45.39
C SER A 115 7.97 -7.07 -46.57
N LYS A 116 7.15 -7.15 -47.63
CA LYS A 116 7.45 -7.88 -48.87
C LYS A 116 7.09 -7.04 -50.09
N THR A 117 7.80 -7.29 -51.18
CA THR A 117 7.56 -6.67 -52.49
C THR A 117 6.54 -7.42 -53.34
N CYS A 118 6.25 -8.70 -53.04
CA CYS A 118 5.21 -9.50 -53.68
C CYS A 118 4.56 -10.49 -52.70
N GLY A 119 3.34 -10.94 -53.01
CA GLY A 119 2.54 -11.79 -52.12
C GLY A 119 2.01 -11.05 -50.89
N MET A 120 1.67 -11.79 -49.83
CA MET A 120 1.15 -11.20 -48.58
C MET A 120 2.28 -10.72 -47.67
N GLY A 121 2.23 -9.43 -47.30
CA GLY A 121 3.17 -8.78 -46.37
C GLY A 121 2.45 -8.02 -45.26
N LEU A 122 3.22 -7.49 -44.32
CA LEU A 122 2.75 -6.75 -43.15
C LEU A 122 3.21 -5.29 -43.22
N ARG A 123 2.40 -4.39 -42.66
CA ARG A 123 2.74 -2.99 -42.41
C ARG A 123 2.39 -2.66 -40.98
N ASN A 124 3.24 -1.90 -40.32
CA ASN A 124 3.05 -1.49 -38.94
C ASN A 124 2.89 0.04 -38.87
N ARG A 125 2.22 0.52 -37.83
CA ARG A 125 2.20 1.93 -37.43
C ARG A 125 2.12 2.00 -35.92
N ILE A 126 2.65 3.07 -35.36
CA ILE A 126 2.66 3.30 -33.92
C ILE A 126 1.91 4.58 -33.58
N ARG A 127 1.42 4.68 -32.35
CA ARG A 127 0.93 5.93 -31.74
C ARG A 127 1.33 5.93 -30.27
N PHE A 128 1.40 7.11 -29.68
CA PHE A 128 1.80 7.26 -28.29
C PHE A 128 0.61 7.64 -27.42
N VAL A 129 0.62 7.19 -26.17
CA VAL A 129 -0.28 7.69 -25.13
C VAL A 129 0.27 9.03 -24.65
N LEU A 130 -0.47 10.10 -24.90
CA LEU A 130 -0.09 11.47 -24.50
C LEU A 130 -0.54 11.78 -23.08
N ALA A 131 -1.68 11.26 -22.65
CA ALA A 131 -2.17 11.36 -21.28
C ALA A 131 -3.01 10.13 -20.89
N PRO A 132 -2.85 9.59 -19.67
CA PRO A 132 -3.65 8.48 -19.15
C PRO A 132 -5.12 8.86 -18.93
#